data_AF-A0AA40FXH8-F1
#
_entry.id   AF-A0AA40FXH8-F1
#
_cell.length_a   1.000
_cell.length_b   1.000
_cell.length_c   1.000
_cell.angle_alpha   90.00
_cell.angle_beta   90.00
_cell.angle_gamma   90.00
#
_symmetry.space_group_name_H-M   'P 1'
#
loop_
_entity.id
_entity.type
_entity.pdbx_description
1 polymer ?
#
loop_
_entity_poly.entity_id
_entity_poly.type
_entity_poly.pdbx_seq_one_letter_code
_entity_poly.pdbx_strand_id
1 'polypeptide(L)' 'MEEKNLTDEQKKFLEECENEFKDRYTEKEAEFMKIKNMELNRPPIIDPWYSKNGRYNNDRRRHFNKYSHHRHRPYP' A
#
# COMPACT_ATOMS: atom_id res chain seq x y z
N MET A 1 38.06 -20.62 9.34
CA MET A 1 37.52 -19.76 8.27
C MET A 1 38.11 -20.28 6.97
N GLU A 2 37.29 -20.59 5.97
CA GLU A 2 37.80 -21.04 4.67
C GLU A 2 38.63 -19.90 4.05
N GLU A 3 39.95 -20.00 4.13
CA GLU A 3 40.81 -19.30 3.19
C GLU A 3 40.64 -19.99 1.83
N LYS A 4 39.58 -19.60 1.12
CA LYS A 4 39.50 -19.84 -0.31
C LYS A 4 40.65 -19.06 -0.93
N ASN A 5 41.54 -19.76 -1.61
CA ASN A 5 42.57 -19.16 -2.46
C ASN A 5 41.86 -18.30 -3.52
N LEU A 6 41.60 -17.04 -3.18
CA LEU A 6 41.00 -16.06 -4.08
C LEU A 6 41.95 -15.87 -5.25
N THR A 7 41.41 -15.91 -6.47
CA THR A 7 42.19 -15.53 -7.65
C THR A 7 42.59 -14.05 -7.54
N ASP A 8 43.66 -13.66 -8.22
CA ASP A 8 44.13 -12.27 -8.17
C ASP A 8 43.06 -11.28 -8.67
N GLU A 9 42.22 -11.71 -9.62
CA GLU A 9 41.06 -10.94 -10.08
C GLU A 9 40.01 -10.75 -8.99
N GLN A 10 39.71 -11.79 -8.22
CA GLN A 10 38.74 -11.69 -7.11
C GLN A 10 39.25 -10.78 -6.00
N LYS A 11 40.55 -10.83 -5.69
CA LYS A 11 41.16 -9.94 -4.70
C LYS A 11 41.08 -8.48 -5.13
N LYS A 12 41.41 -8.18 -6.39
CA LYS A 12 41.28 -6.82 -6.95
C LYS A 12 39.84 -6.34 -6.91
N PHE A 13 38.89 -7.18 -7.30
CA PHE A 13 37.48 -6.84 -7.24
C PHE A 13 37.00 -6.53 -5.81
N LEU A 14 37.45 -7.32 -4.83
CA LEU A 14 37.14 -7.04 -3.42
C LEU A 14 37.77 -5.74 -2.94
N GLU A 15 39.03 -5.46 -3.30
CA GLU A 15 39.70 -4.20 -2.97
C GLU A 15 38.98 -2.99 -3.59
N GLU A 16 38.54 -3.11 -4.85
CA GLU A 16 37.71 -2.09 -5.51
C GLU A 16 36.39 -1.87 -4.76
N CYS A 17 35.69 -2.95 -4.41
CA CYS A 17 34.44 -2.88 -3.64
C CYS A 17 34.64 -2.28 -2.24
N GLU A 18 35.70 -2.67 -1.54
CA GLU A 18 36.03 -2.17 -0.20
C GLU A 18 36.31 -0.67 -0.23
N ASN A 19 36.99 -0.18 -1.27
CA ASN A 19 37.24 1.24 -1.46
C ASN A 19 35.98 2.01 -1.85
N GLU A 20 35.17 1.47 -2.77
CA GLU A 20 33.92 2.12 -3.22
C GLU A 20 32.90 2.24 -2.09
N PHE A 21 32.76 1.20 -1.28
CA PHE A 21 31.74 1.13 -0.22
C PHE A 21 32.29 1.34 1.19
N LYS A 22 33.50 1.89 1.31
CA LYS A 22 34.17 2.11 2.59
C LYS A 22 33.35 2.93 3.58
N ASP A 23 32.68 3.96 3.07
CA ASP A 23 31.87 4.88 3.88
C ASP A 23 30.39 4.46 3.90
N ARG A 24 30.02 3.31 3.32
CA ARG A 24 28.63 2.82 3.29
C ARG A 24 28.12 2.58 4.71
N TYR A 25 26.89 3.01 4.98
CA TYR A 25 26.22 2.99 6.29
C TYR A 25 26.95 3.79 7.39
N THR A 26 27.85 4.68 7.01
CA THR A 26 28.50 5.60 7.96
C THR A 26 27.89 7.00 7.86
N GLU A 27 28.22 7.86 8.82
CA GLU A 27 27.73 9.25 8.84
C GLU A 27 28.26 10.11 7.69
N LYS A 28 29.28 9.62 6.97
CA LYS A 28 29.83 10.29 5.78
C LYS A 28 28.99 10.02 4.52
N GLU A 29 28.22 8.94 4.49
CA GLU A 29 27.35 8.63 3.36
C GLU A 29 26.08 9.47 3.43
N ALA A 30 25.97 10.44 2.53
CA ALA A 30 24.85 11.37 2.50
C ALA A 30 23.49 10.67 2.29
N GLU A 31 23.45 9.58 1.54
CA GLU A 31 22.22 8.80 1.30
C GLU A 31 21.74 8.09 2.57
N PHE A 32 22.66 7.45 3.28
CA PHE A 32 22.36 6.82 4.57
C PHE A 32 21.87 7.86 5.57
N MET A 33 22.55 9.01 5.69
CA MET A 33 22.14 10.06 6.62
C MET A 33 20.78 10.68 6.26
N LYS A 34 20.43 10.79 4.97
CA LYS A 34 19.09 11.22 4.55
C LYS A 34 18.01 10.27 5.07
N ILE A 35 18.22 8.95 4.95
CA ILE A 35 17.27 7.94 5.41
C ILE A 35 17.24 7.88 6.95
N LYS A 36 18.41 7.89 7.60
CA LYS A 36 18.55 7.86 9.06
C LYS A 36 17.86 9.05 9.74
N ASN A 37 17.91 10.23 9.12
CA ASN A 37 17.31 11.45 9.65
C ASN A 37 15.88 11.68 9.14
N MET A 38 15.35 10.81 8.28
CA MET A 38 13.99 10.94 7.77
C MET A 38 12.99 10.71 8.90
N GLU A 39 11.99 11.57 9.00
CA GLU A 39 10.89 11.35 9.95
C GLU A 39 10.16 10.04 9.64
N LEU A 40 9.70 9.35 10.68
CA LEU A 40 8.93 8.12 10.54
C LEU A 40 7.67 8.39 9.73
N ASN A 41 7.61 7.81 8.53
CA ASN A 41 6.42 7.90 7.69
C ASN A 41 5.24 7.26 8.42
N ARG A 42 4.16 8.05 8.55
CA ARG A 42 2.91 7.53 9.10
C ARG A 42 2.39 6.44 8.16
N PRO A 43 1.88 5.31 8.69
CA PRO A 43 1.27 4.29 7.86
C PRO A 43 0.12 4.89 7.05
N PRO A 44 -0.16 4.40 5.83
CA PRO A 44 -1.29 4.85 5.06
C PRO A 44 -2.59 4.57 5.82
N ILE A 45 -3.38 5.60 6.08
CA ILE A 45 -4.69 5.49 6.71
C ILE A 45 -5.74 5.59 5.61
N ILE A 46 -6.60 4.58 5.51
CA ILE A 46 -7.71 4.54 4.55
C ILE A 46 -9.01 4.54 5.36
N ASP A 47 -9.80 5.62 5.25
CA ASP A 47 -11.12 5.73 5.87
C ASP A 47 -12.10 6.45 4.92
N PRO A 48 -13.21 5.82 4.51
CA PRO A 48 -13.67 4.47 4.85
C PRO A 48 -12.82 3.37 4.19
N TRP A 49 -12.55 2.29 4.93
CA TRP A 49 -11.85 1.10 4.41
C TRP A 49 -12.65 0.37 3.32
N TYR A 50 -13.96 0.60 3.25
CA TYR A 50 -14.87 -0.02 2.31
C TYR A 50 -15.36 0.99 1.27
N SER A 51 -15.69 0.50 0.07
CA SER A 51 -16.39 1.30 -0.92
C SER A 51 -17.75 1.71 -0.34
N LYS A 52 -17.88 2.97 0.06
CA LYS A 52 -19.18 3.54 0.43
C LYS A 52 -20.02 3.50 -0.83
N ASN A 53 -20.86 2.47 -0.96
CA ASN A 53 -21.78 2.27 -2.08
C ASN A 53 -22.61 3.53 -2.31
N GLY A 54 -22.06 4.43 -3.11
CA GLY A 54 -22.72 5.63 -3.56
C GLY A 54 -23.80 5.17 -4.52
N ARG A 55 -25.05 5.31 -4.06
CA ARG A 55 -26.27 5.20 -4.87
C ARG A 55 -26.72 3.76 -5.10
N TYR A 56 -27.26 3.14 -4.04
CA TYR A 56 -28.44 2.31 -4.24
C TYR A 56 -29.53 3.21 -4.86
N ASN A 57 -29.57 3.26 -6.19
CA ASN A 57 -30.70 3.76 -6.95
C ASN A 57 -31.93 2.97 -6.51
N ASN A 58 -32.68 3.58 -5.60
CA ASN A 58 -33.90 3.07 -4.99
C ASN A 58 -35.08 3.18 -5.98
N ASP A 59 -34.82 2.96 -7.27
CA ASP A 59 -35.78 3.08 -8.38
C ASP A 59 -36.63 1.81 -8.55
N ARG A 60 -36.55 0.86 -7.62
CA ARG A 60 -37.40 -0.34 -7.62
C ARG A 60 -38.58 -0.28 -6.64
N ARG A 61 -38.78 0.83 -5.92
CA ARG A 61 -39.83 0.94 -4.88
C ARG A 61 -41.07 1.74 -5.26
N ARG A 62 -41.31 2.04 -6.55
CA ARG A 62 -42.45 2.90 -6.95
C ARG A 62 -43.51 2.30 -7.87
N HIS A 63 -43.50 1.00 -8.18
CA HIS A 63 -44.48 0.43 -9.14
C HIS A 63 -45.25 -0.83 -8.72
N PHE A 64 -45.21 -1.26 -7.46
CA PHE A 64 -46.03 -2.40 -6.98
C PHE A 64 -47.21 -1.99 -6.10
N ASN A 65 -47.85 -0.84 -6.37
CA ASN A 65 -49.06 -0.43 -5.65
C ASN A 65 -50.12 0.17 -6.60
N LYS A 66 -50.47 -0.58 -7.65
CA LYS A 66 -51.60 -0.22 -8.54
C LYS A 66 -52.81 -1.16 -8.49
N TYR A 67 -52.80 -2.22 -7.68
CA TYR A 67 -53.88 -3.23 -7.73
C TYR A 67 -54.51 -3.60 -6.37
N SER A 68 -54.41 -2.76 -5.35
CA SER A 68 -54.96 -3.07 -4.01
C SER A 68 -55.95 -2.04 -3.48
N HIS A 69 -56.93 -1.60 -4.28
CA HIS A 69 -57.98 -0.67 -3.81
C HIS A 69 -59.41 -1.04 -4.26
N HIS A 70 -59.67 -2.27 -4.73
CA HIS A 70 -60.99 -2.65 -5.27
C HIS A 70 -61.75 -3.67 -4.41
N ARG A 71 -61.42 -3.82 -3.13
CA ARG A 71 -62.21 -4.68 -2.22
C ARG A 71 -62.65 -3.93 -0.97
N HIS A 72 -63.55 -2.98 -1.17
CA HIS A 72 -64.68 -2.75 -0.27
C HIS A 72 -65.65 -1.75 -0.90
N ARG A 73 -66.67 -2.28 -1.59
CA ARG A 73 -67.95 -1.58 -1.71
C ARG A 73 -68.94 -2.35 -0.83
N PRO A 74 -69.55 -1.73 0.19
CA PRO A 74 -70.66 -2.33 0.89
C PRO A 74 -71.88 -2.25 -0.04
N TYR A 75 -72.66 -3.33 -0.09
CA TYR A 75 -74.00 -3.34 -0.68
C TYR A 75 -75.03 -3.30 0.47
N PRO A 76 -76.26 -2.82 0.18
CA PRO A 76 -77.13 -2.06 1.09
C PRO A 76 -77.76 -2.88 2.23
#